data_AF-A0A1S4C600-F1
#
_entry.id   AF-A0A1S4C600-F1
#
_cell.length_a   1.000
_cell.length_b   1.000
_cell.length_c   1.000
_cell.angle_alpha   90.00
_cell.angle_beta   90.00
_cell.angle_gamma   90.00
#
_symmetry.space_group_name_H-M   'P 1'
#
loop_
_entity.id
_entity.type
_entity.pdbx_description
1 polymer ?
#
loop_
_entity_poly.entity_id
_entity_poly.type
_entity_poly.pdbx_seq_one_letter_code
_entity_poly.pdbx_strand_id
1 'polypeptide(L)' 'MCYGRAKEILERNRNLMDAVVDILVEKKSLQKEEFFNLVKLHGSLQPMPPSVVDLRSAKRLEFQDTLTNQKEVVSQGRN' A
#
# COMPACT_ATOMS: atom_id res chain seq x y z
N MET A 1 -12.12 -18.65 -0.54
CA MET A 1 -11.62 -17.44 0.17
C MET A 1 -11.42 -16.25 -0.78
N CYS A 2 -12.44 -15.85 -1.56
CA CYS A 2 -12.35 -14.67 -2.44
C CYS A 2 -13.31 -13.56 -1.98
N TYR A 3 -14.45 -13.94 -1.41
CA TYR A 3 -15.46 -13.01 -0.90
C TYR A 3 -14.92 -12.09 0.20
N GLY A 4 -14.23 -12.64 1.21
CA GLY A 4 -13.66 -11.83 2.30
C GLY A 4 -12.70 -10.77 1.79
N ARG A 5 -11.77 -11.15 0.92
CA ARG A 5 -10.82 -10.22 0.29
C ARG A 5 -11.53 -9.15 -0.55
N ALA A 6 -12.54 -9.52 -1.34
CA ALA A 6 -13.31 -8.56 -2.12
C ALA A 6 -14.08 -7.57 -1.21
N LYS A 7 -14.67 -8.07 -0.13
CA LYS A 7 -15.37 -7.26 0.88
C LYS A 7 -14.42 -6.24 1.53
N GLU A 8 -13.23 -6.66 1.95
CA GLU A 8 -12.22 -5.76 2.52
C GLU A 8 -11.79 -4.66 1.54
N ILE A 9 -11.64 -4.99 0.26
CA ILE A 9 -11.29 -4.00 -0.77
C ILE A 9 -12.42 -2.97 -0.92
N LEU A 10 -13.68 -3.41 -0.97
CA LEU A 10 -14.84 -2.52 -1.06
C LEU A 10 -14.99 -1.65 0.18
N GLU A 11 -14.78 -2.20 1.38
CA GLU A 11 -14.82 -1.45 2.65
C GLU A 11 -13.77 -0.34 2.69
N ARG A 12 -12.54 -0.63 2.24
CA ARG A 12 -11.47 0.39 2.16
C ARG A 12 -11.74 1.46 1.11
N ASN A 13 -12.55 1.16 0.10
CA ASN A 13 -12.87 2.05 -1.02
C ASN A 13 -14.31 2.58 -0.94
N ARG A 14 -14.88 2.69 0.26
CA ARG A 14 -16.29 3.11 0.43
C ARG A 14 -16.59 4.45 -0.24
N ASN A 15 -15.75 5.46 -0.02
CA ASN A 15 -15.92 6.78 -0.63
C ASN A 15 -15.85 6.76 -2.16
N LEU A 16 -14.99 5.89 -2.72
CA LEU A 16 -14.95 5.67 -4.17
C LEU A 16 -16.25 5.03 -4.66
N MET A 17 -16.77 4.02 -3.95
CA MET A 17 -18.01 3.35 -4.33
C MET A 17 -19.21 4.29 -4.25
N ASP A 18 -19.28 5.16 -3.24
CA ASP A 18 -20.33 6.17 -3.10
C ASP A 18 -20.31 7.12 -4.32
N ALA A 19 -19.15 7.68 -4.67
CA ALA A 19 -19.00 8.56 -5.84
C ALA A 19 -19.33 7.85 -7.18
N VAL A 20 -18.98 6.57 -7.31
CA VAL A 20 -19.34 5.76 -8.49
C VAL A 20 -20.85 5.58 -8.59
N VAL A 21 -21.53 5.32 -7.46
CA VAL A 21 -22.98 5.17 -7.41
C VAL A 21 -23.67 6.48 -7.77
N ASP A 22 -23.21 7.62 -7.27
CA ASP A 22 -23.79 8.93 -7.59
C ASP A 22 -23.80 9.19 -9.11
N ILE A 23 -22.67 8.95 -9.78
CA ILE A 23 -22.58 9.12 -11.24
C ILE A 23 -23.45 8.12 -11.98
N LEU A 24 -23.50 6.85 -11.52
CA LEU A 24 -24.35 5.84 -12.14
C LEU A 24 -25.84 6.13 -11.95
N VAL A 25 -26.24 6.74 -10.83
CA VAL A 25 -27.62 7.16 -10.58
C VAL A 25 -28.02 8.25 -11.56
N GLU A 26 -27.15 9.23 -11.80
CA GLU A 26 -27.40 10.37 -12.69
C GLU A 26 -27.33 9.98 -14.18
N LYS A 27 -26.21 9.39 -14.61
CA LYS A 27 -25.87 9.19 -16.03
C LYS A 27 -26.25 7.80 -16.55
N LYS A 28 -26.60 6.86 -15.67
CA LYS A 28 -26.89 5.43 -15.98
C LYS A 28 -25.74 4.68 -16.68
N SER A 29 -24.59 5.30 -16.78
CA SER A 29 -23.41 4.77 -17.46
C SER A 29 -22.16 5.42 -16.89
N LEU A 30 -21.05 4.69 -16.93
CA LEU A 30 -19.75 5.18 -16.48
C LEU A 30 -18.68 4.66 -17.45
N GLN A 31 -17.97 5.59 -18.09
CA GLN A 31 -16.89 5.22 -18.98
C GLN A 31 -15.65 4.80 -18.19
N LYS A 32 -14.80 4.00 -18.85
CA LYS A 32 -13.56 3.50 -18.25
C LYS A 32 -12.69 4.64 -17.71
N GLU A 33 -12.51 5.70 -18.48
CA GLU A 33 -11.67 6.85 -18.11
C GLU A 33 -12.25 7.62 -16.92
N GLU A 34 -13.57 7.82 -16.89
CA GLU A 34 -14.29 8.42 -15.77
C GLU A 34 -14.07 7.62 -14.49
N PHE A 35 -14.18 6.29 -14.57
CA PHE A 35 -13.90 5.41 -13.43
C PHE A 35 -12.43 5.50 -12.97
N PHE A 36 -11.45 5.52 -13.89
CA PHE A 36 -10.04 5.69 -13.50
C PHE A 36 -9.79 7.02 -12.81
N ASN A 37 -10.47 8.09 -13.22
CA ASN A 37 -10.36 9.39 -12.57
C ASN A 37 -10.94 9.34 -11.14
N LEU A 38 -12.07 8.67 -10.94
CA LEU A 38 -12.63 8.44 -9.60
C LEU A 38 -11.68 7.63 -8.71
N VAL A 39 -11.08 6.56 -9.24
CA VAL A 39 -10.09 5.76 -8.52
C VAL A 39 -8.87 6.60 -8.10
N LYS A 40 -8.40 7.50 -8.96
CA LYS A 40 -7.30 8.41 -8.62
C LYS A 40 -7.68 9.41 -7.52
N LEU A 41 -8.93 9.88 -7.51
CA LEU A 41 -9.39 10.91 -6.58
C LEU A 41 -9.82 10.36 -5.22
N HIS A 42 -10.50 9.21 -5.20
CA HIS A 42 -11.15 8.64 -4.01
C HIS A 42 -10.66 7.24 -3.64
N GLY A 43 -9.87 6.60 -4.49
CA GLY A 43 -9.41 5.23 -4.27
C GLY A 43 -8.37 5.13 -3.16
N SER A 44 -8.53 4.14 -2.29
CA SER A 44 -7.49 3.69 -1.37
C SER A 44 -6.63 2.64 -2.07
N LEU A 45 -5.64 3.13 -2.83
CA LEU A 45 -4.64 2.27 -3.46
C LEU A 45 -3.62 1.87 -2.39
N GLN A 46 -3.77 0.66 -1.85
CA GLN A 46 -2.66 0.09 -1.08
C GLN A 46 -1.44 0.00 -2.00
N PRO A 47 -0.26 0.43 -1.55
CA PRO A 47 0.95 0.27 -2.32
C PRO A 47 1.11 -1.21 -2.65
N MET A 48 1.64 -1.49 -3.84
CA MET A 48 1.97 -2.85 -4.22
C MET A 48 2.83 -3.47 -3.11
N PRO A 49 2.54 -4.69 -2.64
CA PRO A 49 3.40 -5.32 -1.65
C PRO A 49 4.84 -5.34 -2.17
N PRO A 50 5.83 -5.08 -1.30
CA PRO A 50 7.23 -5.00 -1.71
C PRO A 50 7.64 -6.31 -2.36
N SER A 51 8.47 -6.23 -3.41
CA SER A 51 8.97 -7.43 -4.06
C SER A 51 9.87 -8.22 -3.12
N VAL A 52 10.07 -9.51 -3.41
CA VAL A 52 11.01 -10.34 -2.63
C VAL A 52 12.43 -9.75 -2.66
N VAL A 53 12.80 -9.07 -3.74
CA VAL A 53 14.09 -8.39 -3.85
C VAL A 53 14.14 -7.19 -2.89
N ASP A 54 13.08 -6.37 -2.85
CA ASP A 54 12.99 -5.22 -1.93
C ASP A 54 13.06 -5.66 -0.47
N LEU A 55 12.35 -6.75 -0.13
CA LEU A 55 12.36 -7.31 1.22
C LEU A 55 13.76 -7.80 1.63
N ARG A 56 14.50 -8.45 0.72
CA ARG A 56 15.87 -8.90 0.99
C ARG A 56 16.83 -7.73 1.16
N SER A 57 16.71 -6.70 0.32
CA SER A 57 17.52 -5.50 0.41
C SER A 57 17.30 -4.78 1.74
N ALA A 58 16.04 -4.61 2.15
CA ALA A 58 15.69 -4.02 3.43
C ALA A 58 16.27 -4.82 4.61
N LYS A 59 16.09 -6.14 4.61
CA LYS A 59 16.63 -7.02 5.67
C LYS A 59 18.16 -7.00 5.76
N ARG A 60 18.84 -6.92 4.62
CA ARG A 60 20.31 -6.81 4.58
C ARG A 60 20.78 -5.48 5.16
N LEU A 61 20.11 -4.39 4.83
CA LEU A 61 20.42 -3.07 5.35
C LEU A 61 20.22 -3.02 6.88
N GLU A 62 19.07 -3.48 7.37
CA GLU A 62 18.80 -3.61 8.81
C GLU A 62 19.91 -4.40 9.53
N PHE A 63 20.33 -5.53 8.95
CA PHE A 63 21.41 -6.33 9.51
C PHE A 63 22.76 -5.60 9.52
N GLN A 64 23.10 -4.90 8.44
CA GLN A 64 24.34 -4.10 8.36
C GLN A 64 24.36 -2.98 9.41
N ASP A 65 23.24 -2.27 9.60
CA ASP A 65 23.13 -1.22 10.61
C ASP A 65 23.35 -1.79 12.02
N THR A 66 22.75 -2.95 12.33
CA THR A 66 22.96 -3.59 13.64
C THR A 66 24.40 -3.98 13.90
N LEU A 67 25.14 -4.46 12.89
CA LEU A 67 26.55 -4.81 13.02
C LEU A 67 27.43 -3.57 13.23
N THR A 68 27.11 -2.47 12.55
CA THR A 68 27.87 -1.22 12.66
C THR A 68 27.69 -0.62 14.04
N ASN A 69 26.46 -0.58 14.55
CA ASN A 69 26.14 -0.13 15.91
C ASN A 69 26.82 -0.99 16.99
N GLN A 70 26.88 -2.32 16.81
CA GLN A 70 27.60 -3.19 17.76
C GLN A 70 29.11 -2.97 17.73
N LYS A 71 29.68 -2.68 16.55
CA LYS A 71 31.12 -2.43 16.39
C LYS A 71 31.55 -1.13 17.08
N GLU A 72 30.71 -0.09 17.04
CA GLU A 72 30.93 1.17 17.74
C GLU A 72 30.91 0.99 19.27
N VAL A 73 29.97 0.21 19.80
CA VAL A 73 29.87 -0.11 21.25
C VAL A 73 31.10 -0.89 21.74
N VAL A 74 31.62 -1.83 20.94
CA VAL A 74 32.83 -2.61 21.29
C VAL A 74 34.10 -1.75 21.26
N SER A 75 34.16 -0.72 20.41
CA SER A 75 35.28 0.24 20.40
C SER A 75 35.26 1.26 21.54
N GLN A 76 34.11 1.48 22.18
CA GLN A 76 33.96 2.44 23.29
C GLN A 76 34.15 1.83 24.69
N GLY A 77 34.06 0.49 24.82
CA GLY A 77 34.30 -0.26 26.06
C GLY A 77 35.76 -0.66 26.33
N ARG A 78 36.71 -0.18 25.51
CA ARG A 78 38.17 -0.34 25.69
C ARG A 78 38.82 1.04 25.86
N ASN A 79 38.56 1.70 26.99
CA ASN A 79 39.37 2.81 27.52
C ASN A 79 39.47 2.64 29.02
#